data_AF-A0A3M6URV8-F1
#
_entry.id   AF-A0A3M6URV8-F1
#
_cell.length_a   1.000
_cell.length_b   1.000
_cell.length_c   1.000
_cell.angle_alpha   90.00
_cell.angle_beta   90.00
_cell.angle_gamma   90.00
#
_symmetry.space_group_name_H-M   'P 1'
#
loop_
_entity.id
_entity.type
_entity.pdbx_description
1 polymer ?
#
loop_
_entity_poly.entity_id
_entity_poly.type
_entity_poly.pdbx_seq_one_letter_code
_entity_poly.pdbx_strand_id
1 'polypeptide(L)'
;MAACQLTEGDIPEYSLCGRSPATLKNEELMFWLKCRGDSLKGIKTKTALVKRVEEYIDSGHEKQLVDPDLDQIYSRRKQRHDRTQDVK
;
A
#
# COMPACT_ATOMS: atom_id res chain seq x y z
N MET A 1 13.21 -10.77 -12.81
CA MET A 1 12.12 -9.79 -12.73
C MET A 1 12.35 -8.97 -11.48
N ALA A 2 12.90 -7.76 -11.61
CA ALA A 2 13.05 -6.88 -10.46
C ALA A 2 11.65 -6.48 -10.02
N ALA A 3 11.19 -7.02 -8.89
CA ALA A 3 10.05 -6.48 -8.18
C ALA A 3 10.43 -5.04 -7.87
N CYS A 4 9.90 -4.09 -8.64
CA CYS A 4 10.08 -2.67 -8.38
C CYS A 4 9.48 -2.43 -7.00
N GLN A 5 10.34 -2.36 -5.97
CA GLN A 5 9.89 -2.11 -4.61
C GLN A 5 9.31 -0.70 -4.58
N LEU A 6 7.99 -0.61 -4.56
CA LEU A 6 7.28 0.64 -4.44
C LEU A 6 7.56 1.23 -3.06
N THR A 7 7.76 2.53 -3.01
CA THR A 7 8.02 3.27 -1.78
C THR A 7 6.86 4.21 -1.49
N GLU A 8 6.82 4.78 -0.28
CA GLU A 8 5.76 5.72 0.12
C GLU A 8 5.68 6.95 -0.81
N GLY A 9 6.78 7.30 -1.50
CA GLY A 9 6.79 8.38 -2.48
C GLY A 9 6.13 8.02 -3.82
N ASP A 10 6.02 6.74 -4.15
CA ASP A 10 5.37 6.27 -5.38
C ASP A 10 3.84 6.21 -5.22
N ILE A 11 3.38 5.95 -3.99
CA ILE A 11 1.96 5.89 -3.61
C ILE A 11 1.77 6.69 -2.31
N PRO A 12 1.50 7.99 -2.37
CA PRO A 12 1.37 8.80 -1.15
C PRO A 12 0.22 8.35 -0.24
N GLU A 13 -0.82 7.73 -0.80
CA GLU A 13 -1.96 7.15 -0.06
C GLU A 13 -1.60 5.88 0.73
N TYR A 14 -0.39 5.33 0.53
CA TYR A 14 0.12 4.19 1.29
C TYR A 14 0.55 4.57 2.71
N SER A 15 1.09 5.77 2.89
CA SER A 15 1.68 6.15 4.18
C SER A 15 0.58 6.53 5.15
N LEU A 16 0.56 5.89 6.33
CA LEU A 16 -0.30 6.32 7.42
C LEU A 16 0.13 7.72 7.93
N CYS A 17 1.27 8.27 7.50
CA CYS A 17 1.79 9.58 7.91
C CYS A 17 1.84 9.75 9.45
N GLY A 18 2.00 8.66 10.20
CA GLY A 18 1.93 8.66 11.67
C GLY A 18 0.53 8.87 12.25
N ARG A 19 -0.53 8.81 11.43
CA ARG A 19 -1.93 8.85 11.85
C ARG A 19 -2.37 7.48 12.33
N SER A 20 -3.19 7.45 13.39
CA SER A 20 -3.80 6.21 13.86
C SER A 20 -4.80 5.67 12.83
N PRO A 21 -4.84 4.36 12.56
CA PRO A 21 -5.80 3.78 11.63
C PRO A 21 -7.27 4.06 12.01
N ALA A 22 -7.56 4.30 13.29
CA ALA A 22 -8.90 4.67 13.76
C ALA A 22 -9.40 6.01 13.19
N THR A 23 -8.50 6.95 12.88
CA THR A 23 -8.86 8.30 12.38
C THR A 23 -9.02 8.35 10.87
N LEU A 24 -8.56 7.34 10.15
CA LEU A 24 -8.66 7.24 8.69
C LEU A 24 -10.08 6.91 8.23
N LYS A 25 -10.36 7.19 6.96
CA LYS A 25 -11.60 6.79 6.28
C LYS A 25 -11.55 5.31 5.91
N ASN A 26 -12.73 4.72 5.71
CA ASN A 26 -12.83 3.31 5.30
C ASN A 26 -12.10 3.05 3.97
N GLU A 27 -12.20 3.99 3.03
CA GLU A 27 -11.55 3.90 1.72
C GLU A 27 -10.02 3.89 1.84
N GLU A 28 -9.45 4.77 2.68
CA GLU A 28 -8.02 4.82 2.96
C GLU A 28 -7.52 3.52 3.61
N LEU A 29 -8.27 2.99 4.59
CA LEU A 29 -7.92 1.72 5.24
C LEU A 29 -7.99 0.54 4.26
N MET A 30 -9.01 0.51 3.40
CA MET A 30 -9.13 -0.51 2.35
C MET A 30 -7.97 -0.40 1.36
N PHE A 31 -7.62 0.81 0.93
CA PHE A 31 -6.52 1.04 0.01
C PHE A 31 -5.18 0.62 0.61
N TRP A 32 -4.93 0.95 1.88
CA TRP A 32 -3.74 0.55 2.62
C TRP A 32 -3.57 -0.97 2.71
N LEU A 33 -4.67 -1.69 2.95
CA LEU A 33 -4.70 -3.15 3.01
C LEU A 33 -4.50 -3.78 1.62
N LYS A 34 -5.09 -3.22 0.56
CA LYS A 34 -4.85 -3.64 -0.83
C LYS A 34 -3.39 -3.49 -1.23
N CYS A 35 -2.74 -2.40 -0.81
CA CYS A 35 -1.30 -2.19 -1.02
C CYS A 35 -0.42 -3.23 -0.30
N ARG A 36 -0.98 -4.10 0.54
CA ARG A 36 -0.27 -5.23 1.19
C ARG A 36 -0.75 -6.59 0.68
N GLY A 37 -1.55 -6.61 -0.38
CA GLY A 37 -2.12 -7.82 -0.95
C GLY A 37 -3.23 -8.44 -0.08
N ASP A 38 -3.79 -7.72 0.90
CA ASP A 38 -4.95 -8.23 1.64
C ASP A 38 -6.18 -8.25 0.73
N SER A 39 -6.90 -9.36 0.74
CA SER A 39 -8.07 -9.56 -0.13
C SER A 39 -9.33 -8.84 0.34
N LEU A 40 -9.32 -8.16 1.50
CA LEU A 40 -10.44 -7.47 2.14
C LEU A 40 -11.74 -8.29 2.26
N LYS A 41 -11.66 -9.60 2.01
CA LYS A 41 -12.81 -10.49 1.91
C LYS A 41 -13.39 -10.67 3.30
N GLY A 42 -14.67 -10.33 3.45
CA GLY A 42 -15.41 -10.49 4.70
C GLY A 42 -15.31 -9.30 5.66
N ILE A 43 -14.56 -8.25 5.34
CA ILE A 43 -14.50 -7.04 6.16
C ILE A 43 -15.64 -6.08 5.77
N LYS A 44 -16.63 -5.94 6.65
CA LYS A 44 -17.81 -5.08 6.43
C LYS A 44 -17.82 -3.81 7.27
N THR A 45 -17.01 -3.76 8.33
CA THR A 45 -17.04 -2.69 9.34
C THR A 45 -15.70 -1.96 9.41
N LYS A 46 -15.77 -0.66 9.73
CA LYS A 46 -14.58 0.18 9.95
C LYS A 46 -13.65 -0.42 11.01
N THR A 47 -14.21 -0.86 12.13
CA THR A 47 -13.44 -1.42 13.24
C THR A 47 -12.64 -2.65 12.83
N ALA A 48 -13.20 -3.51 11.97
CA ALA A 48 -12.49 -4.68 11.47
C ALA A 48 -11.36 -4.29 10.50
N LEU A 49 -11.52 -3.23 9.69
CA LEU A 49 -10.42 -2.68 8.88
C LEU A 49 -9.30 -2.16 9.78
N VAL A 50 -9.62 -1.37 10.80
CA VAL A 50 -8.64 -0.80 11.74
C VAL A 50 -7.84 -1.90 12.41
N LYS A 51 -8.51 -2.91 12.98
CA LYS A 51 -7.85 -4.04 13.63
C LYS A 51 -6.92 -4.79 12.68
N ARG A 52 -7.35 -5.00 11.44
CA ARG A 52 -6.54 -5.65 10.40
C ARG A 52 -5.28 -4.84 10.09
N VAL A 53 -5.42 -3.52 9.97
CA VAL A 53 -4.28 -2.62 9.75
C VAL A 53 -3.29 -2.71 10.91
N GLU A 54 -3.78 -2.69 12.15
CA GLU A 54 -2.96 -2.86 13.35
C GLU A 54 -2.21 -4.20 13.35
N GLU A 55 -2.86 -5.32 13.00
CA GLU A 55 -2.22 -6.63 12.86
C GLU A 55 -1.05 -6.62 11.84
N TYR A 56 -1.21 -5.90 10.73
CA TYR A 56 -0.14 -5.74 9.72
C TYR A 56 1.02 -4.87 10.22
N ILE A 57 0.73 -3.85 11.04
CA ILE A 57 1.76 -3.02 11.69
C ILE A 57 2.51 -3.84 12.72
N ASP A 58 1.80 -4.53 13.61
CA ASP A 58 2.37 -5.35 14.69
C ASP A 58 3.22 -6.50 14.14
N SER A 59 2.83 -7.08 13.00
CA SER A 59 3.60 -8.11 12.32
C SER A 59 4.81 -7.59 11.54
N GLY A 60 5.04 -6.27 11.49
CA GLY A 60 6.17 -5.66 10.79
C GLY A 60 6.03 -5.62 9.26
N HIS A 61 4.87 -6.01 8.73
CA HIS A 61 4.55 -5.93 7.30
C HIS A 61 4.09 -4.53 6.88
N GLU A 62 4.20 -3.54 7.76
CA GLU A 62 4.00 -2.13 7.44
C GLU A 62 4.84 -1.70 6.24
N LYS A 63 6.03 -2.28 6.00
CA LYS A 63 6.92 -1.87 4.90
C LYS A 63 6.75 -2.66 3.60
N GLN A 64 5.91 -3.71 3.60
CA GLN A 64 5.72 -4.56 2.42
C GLN A 64 4.71 -3.93 1.46
N LEU A 65 5.20 -3.10 0.54
CA LEU A 65 4.37 -2.45 -0.46
C LEU A 65 4.25 -3.33 -1.72
N VAL A 66 3.00 -3.63 -2.06
CA VAL A 66 2.56 -4.35 -3.26
C VAL A 66 1.66 -3.40 -4.05
N ASP A 67 1.76 -3.44 -5.38
CA ASP A 67 0.91 -2.64 -6.25
C ASP A 67 -0.57 -3.04 -6.05
N PRO A 68 -1.45 -2.13 -5.60
CA PRO A 68 -2.85 -2.44 -5.36
C PRO A 68 -3.64 -2.66 -6.66
N ASP A 69 -3.14 -2.17 -7.80
CA ASP A 69 -3.83 -2.25 -9.08
C ASP A 69 -3.43 -3.51 -9.85
N LEU A 70 -4.44 -4.19 -10.42
CA LEU A 70 -4.24 -5.32 -11.33
C LEU A 70 -3.35 -4.95 -12.53
N ASP A 71 -3.48 -3.71 -13.01
CA ASP A 71 -2.69 -3.18 -14.11
C ASP A 71 -1.26 -2.76 -13.71
N GLN A 72 -0.96 -2.81 -12.40
CA GLN A 72 0.33 -2.45 -11.83
C GLN A 72 0.78 -1.04 -12.24
N ILE A 73 -0.15 -0.07 -12.18
CA ILE A 73 0.04 1.27 -12.74
C ILE A 73 1.22 1.97 -12.07
N TYR A 74 1.37 1.78 -10.76
CA TYR A 74 2.47 2.35 -9.98
C TYR A 74 3.81 1.70 -10.31
N SER A 75 3.85 0.37 -10.42
CA SER A 75 5.05 -0.38 -10.82
C SER A 75 5.51 0.01 -12.22
N ARG A 76 4.56 0.13 -13.17
CA ARG A 76 4.84 0.59 -14.54
C ARG A 76 5.35 2.03 -14.59
N ARG A 77 4.80 2.93 -13.75
CA ARG A 77 5.25 4.32 -13.66
C ARG A 77 6.68 4.41 -13.12
N LYS A 78 6.99 3.65 -12.06
CA LYS A 78 8.34 3.56 -11.50
C LYS A 78 9.33 2.98 -12.49
N GLN A 79 8.98 1.89 -13.17
CA GLN A 79 9.83 1.27 -14.20
C GLN A 79 10.18 2.23 -15.34
N ARG A 80 9.23 3.08 -15.78
CA ARG A 80 9.50 4.13 -16.78
C ARG A 80 10.46 5.21 -16.25
N HIS A 81 10.33 5.56 -14.97
CA HIS A 81 11.18 6.55 -14.34
C HIS A 81 12.62 6.04 -14.16
N ASP A 82 12.79 4.81 -13.67
CA ASP A 82 14.11 4.16 -13.54
C ASP A 82 14.80 4.00 -14.90
N ARG A 83 14.06 3.61 -15.95
CA ARG A 83 14.61 3.49 -17.32
C ARG A 83 15.08 4.84 -17.89
N THR A 84 14.62 5.96 -17.33
CA THR A 84 15.06 7.30 -17.73
C THR A 84 16.30 7.73 -16.94
N GLN A 85 16.59 7.12 -15.79
CA GLN A 85 17.77 7.43 -14.97
C GLN A 85 19.05 6.71 -15.41
N ASP A 86 18.95 5.68 -16.26
CA ASP A 86 20.09 4.94 -16.82
C ASP A 86 20.73 5.62 -18.06
N VAL A 87 20.20 6.75 -18.51
CA VAL A 87 20.75 7.52 -19.65
C VAL A 87 21.62 8.69 -19.16
N LYS A 88 22.59 8.41 -18.28
CA LYS A 88 23.54 9.43 -17.85
C LYS A 88 24.98 8.95 -17.86
#